data_AF-A0A5D4NRJ3-F1
#
_entry.id   AF-A0A5D4NRJ3-F1
#
_cell.length_a   1.000
_cell.length_b   1.000
_cell.length_c   1.000
_cell.angle_alpha   90.00
_cell.angle_beta   90.00
_cell.angle_gamma   90.00
#
_symmetry.space_group_name_H-M   'P 1'
#
loop_
_entity.id
_entity.type
_entity.pdbx_description
1 polymer ?
#
loop_
_entity_poly.entity_id
_entity_poly.type
_entity_poly.pdbx_seq_one_letter_code
_entity_poly.pdbx_strand_id
1 'polypeptide(L)'
;MAKSKARKKREHTIRTEGRDVTRLRAASWEFSTHERKTMTKDEKARKFHTKHKKRHLQDSYLEDSASLFDDFMNSCQEQNFSLVILFPLLKGLRL
;
A
#
# COMPACT_ATOMS: atom_id res chain seq x y z
N MET A 1 -23.40 -30.75 3.03
CA MET A 1 -24.32 -29.82 2.32
C MET A 1 -25.44 -30.58 1.64
N ALA A 2 -26.69 -30.15 1.83
CA ALA A 2 -27.80 -30.67 1.03
C ALA A 2 -27.75 -30.11 -0.41
N LYS A 3 -28.19 -30.91 -1.39
CA LYS A 3 -28.40 -30.44 -2.77
C LYS A 3 -29.54 -29.43 -2.82
N SER A 4 -29.39 -28.36 -3.62
CA SER A 4 -30.48 -27.40 -3.85
C SER A 4 -31.67 -28.07 -4.54
N LYS A 5 -32.89 -27.56 -4.30
CA LYS A 5 -34.12 -28.04 -4.96
C LYS A 5 -34.00 -28.01 -6.49
N ALA A 6 -33.39 -26.96 -7.04
CA ALA A 6 -33.14 -26.82 -8.48
C ALA A 6 -32.22 -27.93 -9.03
N ARG A 7 -31.18 -28.31 -8.29
CA ARG A 7 -30.31 -29.44 -8.68
C ARG A 7 -31.08 -30.76 -8.68
N LYS A 8 -31.90 -31.02 -7.65
CA LYS A 8 -32.72 -32.24 -7.59
C LYS A 8 -33.68 -32.35 -8.77
N LYS A 9 -34.34 -31.25 -9.17
CA LYS A 9 -35.22 -31.21 -10.34
C LYS A 9 -34.47 -31.53 -11.64
N ARG A 10 -33.31 -30.89 -11.88
CA ARG A 10 -32.48 -31.19 -13.08
C ARG A 10 -32.05 -32.65 -13.14
N GLU A 11 -31.59 -33.22 -12.02
CA GLU A 11 -31.24 -34.64 -11.96
C GLU A 11 -32.44 -35.55 -12.27
N HIS A 12 -33.66 -35.16 -11.87
CA HIS A 12 -34.87 -35.88 -12.25
C HIS A 12 -35.14 -35.81 -13.75
N THR A 13 -35.11 -34.61 -14.35
CA THR A 13 -35.32 -34.41 -15.80
C THR A 13 -34.29 -35.17 -16.64
N ILE A 14 -33.04 -35.24 -16.18
CA ILE A 14 -31.99 -36.04 -16.84
C ILE A 14 -32.33 -37.54 -16.82
N ARG A 15 -32.92 -38.06 -15.73
CA ARG A 15 -33.32 -39.48 -15.65
C ARG A 15 -34.56 -39.80 -16.46
N THR A 16 -35.51 -38.87 -16.56
CA THR A 16 -36.80 -39.11 -17.25
C THR A 16 -36.74 -38.82 -18.74
N GLU A 17 -36.12 -37.70 -19.13
CA GLU A 17 -36.12 -37.20 -20.51
C GLU A 17 -34.74 -37.31 -21.18
N GLY A 18 -33.67 -37.57 -20.41
CA GLY A 18 -32.29 -37.62 -20.93
C GLY A 18 -31.70 -36.27 -21.35
N ARG A 19 -32.43 -35.17 -21.18
CA ARG A 19 -32.00 -33.82 -21.60
C ARG A 19 -31.12 -33.17 -20.56
N ASP A 20 -29.90 -32.79 -20.96
CA ASP A 20 -28.98 -32.06 -20.11
C ASP A 20 -28.93 -30.57 -20.43
N VAL A 21 -29.59 -29.78 -19.58
CA VAL A 21 -29.66 -28.31 -19.68
C VAL A 21 -28.31 -27.64 -19.37
N THR A 22 -27.37 -28.34 -18.74
CA THR A 22 -26.05 -27.75 -18.42
C THR A 22 -25.20 -27.57 -19.67
N ARG A 23 -25.34 -28.44 -20.67
CA ARG A 23 -24.65 -28.34 -21.97
C ARG A 23 -25.17 -27.18 -22.82
N LEU A 24 -26.42 -26.80 -22.63
CA LEU A 24 -27.03 -25.64 -23.29
C LEU A 24 -26.67 -24.31 -22.62
N ARG A 25 -26.16 -24.37 -21.39
CA ARG A 25 -25.71 -23.16 -20.69
C ARG A 25 -24.42 -22.69 -21.36
N ALA A 26 -24.35 -21.39 -21.67
CA ALA A 26 -23.14 -20.79 -22.23
C ALA A 26 -21.91 -21.18 -21.40
N ALA A 27 -20.83 -21.55 -22.10
CA ALA A 27 -19.57 -21.88 -21.46
C ALA A 27 -19.08 -20.67 -20.66
N SER A 28 -18.70 -20.90 -19.40
CA SER A 28 -18.00 -19.89 -18.63
C SER A 28 -16.57 -19.78 -19.15
N TRP A 29 -16.05 -18.56 -19.15
CA TRP A 29 -14.63 -18.30 -19.39
C TRP A 29 -13.76 -19.07 -18.39
N GLU A 30 -12.58 -19.53 -18.83
CA GLU A 30 -11.61 -20.21 -17.96
C GLU A 30 -11.02 -19.27 -16.89
N PHE A 31 -10.99 -17.97 -17.19
CA PHE A 31 -10.55 -16.94 -16.26
C PHE A 31 -11.73 -16.27 -15.56
N SER A 32 -11.45 -15.66 -14.40
CA SER A 32 -12.49 -14.97 -13.66
C SER A 32 -12.85 -13.62 -14.30
N THR A 33 -14.14 -13.40 -14.52
CA THR A 33 -14.71 -12.17 -15.11
C THR A 33 -14.91 -11.04 -14.09
N HIS A 34 -14.48 -11.20 -12.83
CA HIS A 34 -14.63 -10.13 -11.85
C HIS A 34 -13.76 -8.92 -12.21
N GLU A 35 -14.27 -7.72 -11.91
CA GLU A 35 -13.49 -6.50 -12.00
C GLU A 35 -12.36 -6.52 -10.97
N ARG A 36 -11.11 -6.42 -11.45
CA ARG A 36 -9.94 -6.30 -10.58
C ARG A 36 -9.76 -4.85 -10.18
N LYS A 37 -9.71 -4.59 -8.89
CA LYS A 37 -9.46 -3.26 -8.32
C LYS A 37 -8.07 -3.22 -7.70
N THR A 38 -7.38 -2.09 -7.87
CA THR A 38 -6.09 -1.84 -7.21
C THR A 38 -6.32 -1.48 -5.75
N MET A 39 -5.26 -1.60 -4.94
CA MET A 39 -5.34 -1.33 -3.50
C MET A 39 -5.69 0.14 -3.23
N THR A 40 -6.52 0.37 -2.21
CA THR A 40 -6.82 1.73 -1.73
C THR A 40 -5.63 2.34 -0.99
N LYS A 41 -5.69 3.66 -0.71
CA LYS A 41 -4.65 4.37 0.06
C LYS A 41 -4.40 3.68 1.41
N ASP A 42 -5.46 3.34 2.13
CA ASP A 42 -5.38 2.76 3.46
C ASP A 42 -4.81 1.34 3.43
N GLU A 43 -5.22 0.54 2.44
CA GLU A 43 -4.67 -0.79 2.22
C GLU A 43 -3.18 -0.74 1.88
N LYS A 44 -2.77 0.24 1.07
CA LYS A 44 -1.36 0.44 0.71
C LYS A 44 -0.53 0.89 1.92
N ALA A 45 -1.04 1.78 2.75
CA ALA A 45 -0.39 2.22 3.98
C ALA A 45 -0.19 1.05 4.95
N ARG A 46 -1.25 0.27 5.23
CA ARG A 46 -1.14 -0.94 6.07
C ARG A 46 -0.12 -1.92 5.50
N LYS A 47 -0.18 -2.20 4.20
CA LYS A 47 0.77 -3.08 3.53
C LYS A 47 2.21 -2.56 3.61
N PHE A 48 2.44 -1.24 3.56
CA PHE A 48 3.78 -0.68 3.71
C PHE A 48 4.39 -1.00 5.08
N HIS A 49 3.60 -0.98 6.14
CA HIS A 49 4.06 -1.31 7.49
C HIS A 49 4.24 -2.82 7.73
N THR A 50 3.43 -3.68 7.08
CA THR A 50 3.40 -5.12 7.37
C THR A 50 4.14 -5.99 6.37
N LYS A 51 4.33 -5.54 5.12
CA LYS A 51 4.91 -6.37 4.05
C LYS A 51 6.33 -6.83 4.34
N HIS A 52 7.13 -5.98 4.98
CA HIS A 52 8.54 -6.26 5.27
C HIS A 52 8.79 -6.10 6.76
N LYS A 53 9.36 -7.13 7.39
CA LYS A 53 9.87 -7.02 8.76
C LYS A 53 11.02 -6.01 8.75
N LYS A 54 10.79 -4.84 9.34
CA LYS A 54 11.88 -3.87 9.56
C LYS A 54 12.86 -4.50 10.55
N ARG A 55 14.15 -4.49 10.21
CA ARG A 55 15.19 -4.75 11.20
C ARG A 55 15.20 -3.53 12.12
N HIS A 56 14.95 -3.73 13.41
CA HIS A 56 15.19 -2.69 14.40
C HIS A 56 16.70 -2.48 14.44
N LEU A 57 17.20 -1.41 13.82
CA LEU A 57 18.56 -0.92 14.04
C LEU A 57 18.51 -0.03 15.28
N GLN A 58 18.45 -0.62 16.46
CA GLN A 58 18.75 0.13 17.68
C GLN A 58 18.98 -0.84 18.83
N ASP A 59 20.23 -0.90 19.28
CA ASP A 59 20.62 -1.03 20.68
C ASP A 59 21.95 -0.27 20.96
N SER A 60 22.33 0.74 20.16
CA SER A 60 23.65 1.40 20.32
C SER A 60 23.73 2.92 20.12
N TYR A 61 22.62 3.67 20.11
CA TYR A 61 22.68 5.14 19.93
C TYR A 61 21.66 5.91 20.80
N LEU A 62 21.25 5.35 21.95
CA LEU A 62 20.33 6.05 22.86
C LEU A 62 21.04 7.08 23.76
N GLU A 63 22.38 7.13 23.82
CA GLU A 63 23.08 8.10 24.69
C GLU A 63 23.61 9.35 23.97
N ASP A 64 23.84 9.33 22.65
CA ASP A 64 24.55 10.43 21.97
C ASP A 64 23.66 11.35 21.10
N SER A 65 22.35 11.08 20.97
CA SER A 65 21.48 11.88 20.09
C SER A 65 20.72 13.00 20.80
N ALA A 66 20.67 12.98 22.14
CA ALA A 66 20.13 14.08 22.95
C ALA A 66 21.08 15.29 22.99
N SER A 67 22.39 15.06 23.07
CA SER A 67 23.41 16.13 23.11
C SER A 67 23.54 16.89 21.80
N LEU A 68 23.38 16.22 20.65
CA LEU A 68 23.56 16.86 19.34
C LEU A 68 22.42 17.84 18.98
N PHE A 69 21.20 17.58 19.48
CA PHE A 69 20.06 18.49 19.29
C PHE A 69 20.11 19.69 20.24
N ASP A 70 20.55 19.46 21.49
CA ASP A 70 20.73 20.51 22.50
C ASP A 70 21.92 21.43 22.16
N ASP A 71 23.03 20.90 21.65
CA ASP A 71 24.18 21.69 21.19
C ASP A 71 23.84 22.54 19.95
N PHE A 72 23.02 22.02 19.03
CA PHE A 72 22.57 22.78 17.86
C PHE A 72 21.67 23.95 18.25
N MET A 73 20.71 23.72 19.14
CA MET A 73 19.80 24.78 19.62
C MET A 73 20.51 25.82 20.50
N ASN A 74 21.49 25.42 21.32
CA ASN A 74 22.34 26.36 22.07
C ASN A 74 23.22 27.21 21.15
N SER A 75 23.73 26.65 20.03
CA SER A 75 24.49 27.42 19.03
C SER A 75 23.67 28.53 18.35
N CYS A 76 22.35 28.30 18.19
CA CYS A 76 21.43 29.31 17.65
C CYS A 76 21.03 30.38 18.67
N GLN A 77 21.21 30.14 19.97
CA GLN A 77 20.88 31.12 21.02
C GLN A 77 22.03 32.10 21.28
N GLU A 78 23.29 31.71 21.06
CA GLU A 78 24.44 32.63 21.17
C GLU A 78 24.61 33.56 19.96
N GLN A 79 24.00 33.24 18.82
CA GLN A 79 24.13 34.00 17.57
C GLN A 79 22.88 34.84 17.30
N ASN A 80 22.59 35.81 18.19
CA ASN A 80 21.77 36.97 17.84
C ASN A 80 22.36 38.25 18.41
N PHE A 81 23.51 38.66 17.87
CA PHE A 81 23.72 40.08 17.61
C PHE A 81 24.27 40.27 16.19
N SER A 82 23.31 40.42 15.27
CA SER A 82 23.34 41.21 14.04
C SER A 82 24.53 41.02 13.10
N LEU A 83 24.32 40.33 11.97
CA LEU A 83 24.45 40.97 10.65
C LEU A 83 24.08 39.99 9.51
N VAL A 84 23.20 40.49 8.64
CA VAL A 84 23.13 40.22 7.19
C VAL A 84 22.63 38.84 6.75
N ILE A 85 21.32 38.84 6.50
CA ILE A 85 20.70 38.23 5.32
C ILE A 85 21.53 38.60 4.07
N LEU A 86 22.16 37.65 3.40
CA LEU A 86 22.44 37.81 1.96
C LEU A 86 22.40 36.48 1.21
N PHE A 87 21.32 36.34 0.44
CA PHE A 87 21.14 35.35 -0.64
C PHE A 87 22.30 35.40 -1.66
N PRO A 88 22.64 34.28 -2.33
CA PRO A 88 23.50 34.33 -3.51
C PRO A 88 22.63 34.56 -4.77
N LEU A 89 22.70 35.75 -5.37
CA LEU A 89 22.17 36.00 -6.71
C LEU A 89 23.33 36.32 -7.67
N LEU A 90 23.78 35.30 -8.39
CA LEU A 90 24.67 35.45 -9.55
C LEU A 90 23.97 36.27 -10.64
N LYS A 91 24.47 37.48 -10.95
CA LYS A 91 24.40 38.08 -12.29
C LYS A 91 25.59 39.02 -12.56
N GLY A 92 26.49 38.54 -13.42
CA GLY A 92 27.12 39.30 -14.51
C GLY A 92 28.10 40.44 -14.19
N LEU A 93 29.40 40.18 -14.38
CA LEU A 93 30.36 41.22 -14.77
C LEU A 93 31.02 40.83 -16.10
N ARG A 94 30.88 41.74 -17.08
CA ARG A 94 31.63 41.79 -18.33
C ARG A 94 33.11 42.10 -18.06
N LEU A 95 33.98 41.56 -18.90
CA LEU A 95 35.10 42.29 -19.52
C LEU A 95 34.96 42.12 -21.03
#